data_AF-A0A2K1IB93-F1
#
_entry.id   AF-A0A2K1IB93-F1
#
_cell.length_a   1.000
_cell.length_b   1.000
_cell.length_c   1.000
_cell.angle_alpha   90.00
_cell.angle_beta   90.00
_cell.angle_gamma   90.00
#
_symmetry.space_group_name_H-M   'P 1'
#
loop_
_entity.id
_entity.type
_entity.pdbx_description
1 polymer ?
#
loop_
_entity_poly.entity_id
_entity_poly.type
_entity_poly.pdbx_seq_one_letter_code
_entity_poly.pdbx_strand_id
1 'polypeptide(L)'
;METNGTPRGNGGGGSGYGEEEEHGPLAMALLLPPLPSLVSRLRNGREAQVLLDLDSIAASFDSLYRAFIALANASHHLQGAWDQLWLAQDPSVVKAIPVIAREMSRLNWARAKLMERMDCQLRLLHSCADALRHFVEVNATLAEELRMEGVERLAVDKELLMEMERGIELRVRRVLEGSFDVSGEP
;
A
#
# COMPACT_ATOMS: atom_id res chain seq x y z
N MET A 1 -57.46 12.77 -22.28
CA MET A 1 -57.65 12.59 -20.83
C MET A 1 -56.85 11.37 -20.42
N GLU A 2 -55.89 11.60 -19.52
CA GLU A 2 -55.26 10.75 -18.48
C GLU A 2 -55.92 9.39 -18.18
N THR A 3 -55.28 8.34 -17.63
CA THR A 3 -53.89 7.92 -17.33
C THR A 3 -53.95 6.45 -16.80
N ASN A 4 -52.77 5.80 -16.76
CA ASN A 4 -52.27 4.85 -15.74
C ASN A 4 -52.68 3.37 -15.72
N GLY A 5 -51.65 2.51 -15.69
CA GLY A 5 -51.75 1.20 -15.04
C GLY A 5 -50.79 0.07 -15.41
N THR A 6 -49.61 0.27 -16.02
CA THR A 6 -48.61 -0.82 -16.18
C THR A 6 -47.73 -0.98 -14.93
N PRO A 7 -47.56 -2.19 -14.37
CA PRO A 7 -46.68 -2.41 -13.23
C PRO A 7 -45.20 -2.41 -13.63
N ARG A 8 -44.41 -1.73 -12.80
CA ARG A 8 -42.95 -1.87 -12.57
C ARG A 8 -42.52 -3.36 -12.66
N GLY A 9 -41.41 -3.75 -13.26
CA GLY A 9 -40.06 -3.18 -13.13
C GLY A 9 -39.16 -4.19 -12.42
N ASN A 10 -38.73 -5.23 -13.13
CA ASN A 10 -37.58 -6.09 -12.82
C ASN A 10 -36.71 -6.00 -14.09
N GLY A 11 -35.45 -5.56 -14.08
CA GLY A 11 -34.39 -5.90 -13.15
C GLY A 11 -33.31 -6.59 -13.98
N GLY A 12 -32.14 -5.96 -14.11
CA GLY A 12 -30.95 -6.58 -14.73
C GLY A 12 -30.56 -5.97 -16.07
N GLY A 13 -29.36 -5.39 -16.11
CA GLY A 13 -28.73 -4.93 -17.35
C GLY A 13 -27.95 -3.63 -17.24
N GLY A 14 -27.47 -3.24 -16.06
CA GLY A 14 -26.53 -2.12 -15.89
C GLY A 14 -25.16 -2.66 -15.55
N SER A 15 -24.35 -2.92 -16.57
CA SER A 15 -22.89 -3.07 -16.48
C SER A 15 -22.32 -1.76 -15.96
N GLY A 16 -22.09 -1.68 -14.65
CA GLY A 16 -21.34 -0.60 -14.01
C GLY A 16 -20.06 -1.17 -13.44
N TYR A 17 -19.00 -1.20 -14.25
CA TYR A 17 -17.64 -1.26 -13.74
C TYR A 17 -17.42 0.02 -12.93
N GLY A 18 -17.56 -0.13 -11.62
CA GLY A 18 -17.20 0.84 -10.60
C GLY A 18 -16.64 0.03 -9.45
N GLU A 19 -15.59 -0.75 -9.72
CA GLU A 19 -14.64 -1.07 -8.65
C GLU A 19 -14.02 0.27 -8.29
N GLU A 20 -14.59 0.95 -7.28
CA GLU A 20 -13.79 1.86 -6.49
C GLU A 20 -12.61 1.01 -6.01
N GLU A 21 -11.41 1.25 -6.54
CA GLU A 21 -10.20 0.62 -6.04
C GLU A 21 -10.10 1.03 -4.57
N GLU A 22 -10.61 0.17 -3.70
CA GLU A 22 -10.54 0.32 -2.26
C GLU A 22 -9.06 0.14 -1.91
N HIS A 23 -8.30 1.24 -2.03
CA HIS A 23 -6.89 1.29 -1.71
C HIS A 23 -6.74 0.90 -0.25
N GLY A 24 -5.90 -0.10 0.03
CA GLY A 24 -5.63 -0.51 1.40
C GLY A 24 -5.10 0.64 2.26
N PRO A 25 -5.16 0.54 3.60
CA PRO A 25 -4.76 1.61 4.51
C PRO A 25 -3.36 2.17 4.26
N LEU A 26 -2.43 1.34 3.79
CA LEU A 26 -1.08 1.75 3.45
C LEU A 26 -1.00 2.53 2.13
N ALA A 27 -1.79 2.14 1.13
CA ALA A 27 -1.89 2.87 -0.13
C ALA A 27 -2.55 4.24 0.10
N MET A 28 -3.55 4.30 0.99
CA MET A 28 -4.13 5.56 1.46
C MET A 28 -3.10 6.43 2.20
N ALA A 29 -2.28 5.84 3.07
CA ALA A 29 -1.23 6.57 3.80
C ALA A 29 -0.10 7.08 2.89
N LEU A 30 0.17 6.39 1.79
CA LEU A 30 1.20 6.73 0.80
C LEU A 30 0.66 7.52 -0.40
N LEU A 31 -0.62 7.94 -0.38
CA LEU A 31 -1.24 8.69 -1.47
C LEU A 31 -0.36 9.86 -1.91
N LEU A 32 0.07 9.79 -3.15
CA LEU A 32 0.84 10.85 -3.77
C LEU A 32 -0.11 12.01 -4.15
N PRO A 33 0.36 13.27 -4.09
CA PRO A 33 -0.31 14.37 -4.78
C PRO A 33 -0.53 14.01 -6.26
N PRO A 34 -1.48 14.63 -6.97
CA PRO A 34 -1.75 14.28 -8.36
C PRO A 34 -0.46 14.27 -9.19
N LEU A 35 -0.12 13.10 -9.75
CA LEU A 35 1.11 12.88 -10.51
C LEU A 35 1.38 13.96 -11.57
N PRO A 36 0.38 14.51 -12.31
CA PRO A 36 0.63 15.59 -13.27
C PRO A 36 1.20 16.87 -12.66
N SER A 37 0.79 17.23 -11.44
CA SER A 37 1.32 18.40 -10.72
C SER A 37 2.74 18.19 -10.20
N LEU A 38 3.12 16.96 -9.88
CA LEU A 38 4.49 16.62 -9.47
C LEU A 38 5.41 16.54 -10.69
N VAL A 39 5.05 15.70 -11.68
CA VAL A 39 5.87 15.38 -12.85
C VAL A 39 6.25 16.62 -13.67
N SER A 40 5.36 17.61 -13.76
CA SER A 40 5.65 18.88 -14.44
C SER A 40 6.72 19.74 -13.77
N ARG A 41 7.08 19.44 -12.51
CA ARG A 41 8.04 20.20 -11.69
C ARG A 41 9.34 19.44 -11.40
N LEU A 42 9.36 18.12 -11.64
CA LEU A 42 10.53 17.27 -11.42
C LEU A 42 11.67 17.68 -12.35
N ARG A 43 12.89 17.61 -11.84
CA ARG A 43 14.10 18.02 -12.54
C ARG A 43 14.73 16.90 -13.33
N ASN A 44 14.60 15.67 -12.85
CA ASN A 44 15.34 14.53 -13.37
C ASN A 44 14.55 13.21 -13.26
N GLY A 45 14.98 12.22 -14.04
CA GLY A 45 14.34 10.91 -14.05
C GLY A 45 14.45 10.14 -12.73
N ARG A 46 15.38 10.49 -11.83
CA ARG A 46 15.49 9.83 -10.52
C ARG A 46 14.40 10.26 -9.56
N GLU A 47 14.05 11.55 -9.54
CA GLU A 47 12.91 12.07 -8.77
C GLU A 47 11.60 11.42 -9.24
N ALA A 48 11.42 11.29 -10.55
CA ALA A 48 10.26 10.59 -11.13
C ALA A 48 10.24 9.11 -10.76
N GLN A 49 11.41 8.44 -10.80
CA GLN A 49 11.52 7.04 -10.43
C GLN A 49 11.14 6.80 -8.97
N VAL A 50 11.57 7.66 -8.04
CA VAL A 50 11.22 7.52 -6.62
C VAL A 50 9.71 7.62 -6.41
N LEU A 51 9.02 8.51 -7.12
CA LEU A 51 7.56 8.60 -7.03
C LEU A 51 6.86 7.35 -7.59
N LEU A 52 7.35 6.81 -8.71
CA LEU A 52 6.84 5.55 -9.28
C LEU A 52 7.12 4.35 -8.36
N ASP A 53 8.30 4.32 -7.73
CA ASP A 53 8.66 3.28 -6.78
C ASP A 53 7.74 3.33 -5.56
N LEU A 54 7.41 4.52 -5.03
CA LEU A 54 6.46 4.68 -3.93
C LEU A 54 5.05 4.17 -4.27
N ASP A 55 4.56 4.48 -5.47
CA ASP A 55 3.27 3.98 -5.95
C ASP A 55 3.28 2.44 -6.09
N SER A 56 4.35 1.88 -6.68
CA SER A 56 4.53 0.44 -6.80
C SER A 56 4.66 -0.25 -5.43
N ILE A 57 5.34 0.36 -4.47
CA ILE A 57 5.50 -0.15 -3.11
C ILE A 57 4.13 -0.18 -2.42
N ALA A 58 3.36 0.91 -2.51
CA ALA A 58 2.02 1.01 -1.95
C ALA A 58 1.09 -0.11 -2.47
N ALA A 59 1.06 -0.32 -3.79
CA ALA A 59 0.28 -1.40 -4.40
C ALA A 59 0.79 -2.79 -3.97
N SER A 60 2.11 -2.98 -3.90
CA SER A 60 2.69 -4.26 -3.45
C SER A 60 2.33 -4.57 -2.01
N PHE A 61 2.30 -3.59 -1.11
CA PHE A 61 1.94 -3.81 0.29
C PHE A 61 0.48 -4.20 0.47
N ASP A 62 -0.44 -3.63 -0.30
CA ASP A 62 -1.85 -4.04 -0.25
C ASP A 62 -1.99 -5.52 -0.63
N SER A 63 -1.32 -5.94 -1.70
CA SER A 63 -1.28 -7.35 -2.11
C SER A 63 -0.68 -8.27 -1.04
N LEU A 64 0.45 -7.85 -0.42
CA LEU A 64 1.09 -8.62 0.66
C LEU A 64 0.20 -8.70 1.91
N TYR A 65 -0.51 -7.63 2.24
CA TYR A 65 -1.44 -7.60 3.36
C TYR A 65 -2.64 -8.54 3.15
N ARG A 66 -3.23 -8.54 1.96
CA ARG A 66 -4.29 -9.50 1.59
C ARG A 66 -3.78 -10.95 1.67
N ALA A 67 -2.57 -11.21 1.19
CA ALA A 67 -1.94 -12.52 1.30
C ALA A 67 -1.68 -12.95 2.76
N PHE A 68 -1.30 -12.00 3.62
CA PHE A 68 -1.13 -12.23 5.05
C PHE A 68 -2.44 -12.65 5.72
N ILE A 69 -3.54 -11.93 5.46
CA ILE A 69 -4.86 -12.27 5.98
C ILE A 69 -5.29 -13.67 5.53
N ALA A 70 -5.15 -13.97 4.23
CA ALA A 70 -5.52 -15.27 3.68
C ALA A 70 -4.73 -16.41 4.35
N LEU A 71 -3.44 -16.20 4.59
CA LEU A 71 -2.58 -17.17 5.25
C LEU A 71 -2.92 -17.35 6.74
N ALA A 72 -3.25 -16.26 7.44
CA ALA A 72 -3.72 -16.31 8.82
C ALA A 72 -5.01 -17.12 8.95
N ASN A 73 -5.97 -16.88 8.05
CA ASN A 73 -7.23 -17.63 8.00
C ASN A 73 -7.00 -19.12 7.71
N ALA A 74 -6.14 -19.45 6.74
CA ALA A 74 -5.79 -20.84 6.44
C ALA A 74 -5.13 -21.55 7.63
N SER A 75 -4.25 -20.85 8.34
CA SER A 75 -3.59 -21.38 9.55
C SER A 75 -4.61 -21.61 10.66
N HIS A 76 -5.54 -20.70 10.86
CA HIS A 76 -6.62 -20.84 11.85
C HIS A 76 -7.54 -22.02 11.54
N HIS A 77 -7.96 -22.17 10.28
CA HIS A 77 -8.78 -23.32 9.86
C HIS A 77 -8.05 -24.66 10.06
N LEU A 78 -6.76 -24.73 9.73
CA LEU A 78 -5.98 -25.94 9.91
C LEU A 78 -5.81 -26.29 11.39
N GLN A 79 -5.61 -25.28 12.24
CA GLN A 79 -5.56 -25.46 13.69
C GLN A 79 -6.90 -25.98 14.23
N GLY A 80 -8.02 -25.38 13.83
CA GLY A 80 -9.35 -25.85 14.22
C GLY A 80 -9.63 -27.29 13.77
N ALA A 81 -9.24 -27.66 12.56
CA ALA A 81 -9.36 -29.03 12.05
C ALA A 81 -8.50 -30.02 12.83
N TRP A 82 -7.27 -29.63 13.20
CA TRP A 82 -6.39 -30.42 14.05
C TRP A 82 -6.98 -30.67 15.44
N ASP A 83 -7.50 -29.62 16.08
CA ASP A 83 -8.09 -29.72 17.41
C ASP A 83 -9.31 -30.65 17.41
N GLN A 84 -10.16 -30.56 16.37
CA GLN A 84 -11.31 -31.46 16.20
C GLN A 84 -10.89 -32.92 16.01
N LEU A 85 -9.88 -33.18 15.17
CA LEU A 85 -9.33 -34.52 14.96
C LEU A 85 -8.74 -35.10 16.26
N TRP A 86 -8.03 -34.28 17.02
CA TRP A 86 -7.46 -34.68 18.30
C TRP A 86 -8.54 -35.06 19.33
N LEU A 87 -9.63 -34.30 19.38
CA LEU A 87 -10.77 -34.56 20.28
C LEU A 87 -11.61 -35.77 19.87
N ALA A 88 -11.64 -36.13 18.59
CA ALA A 88 -12.47 -37.24 18.07
C ALA A 88 -11.98 -38.64 18.51
N GLN A 89 -10.76 -38.78 19.04
CA GLN A 89 -10.16 -40.04 19.50
C GLN A 89 -10.23 -41.20 18.48
N ASP A 90 -10.32 -40.90 17.19
CA ASP A 90 -10.41 -41.90 16.12
C ASP A 90 -9.02 -42.46 15.79
N PRO A 91 -8.82 -43.79 15.73
CA PRO A 91 -7.58 -44.42 15.25
C PRO A 91 -7.12 -43.92 13.86
N SER A 92 -8.03 -43.40 13.03
CA SER A 92 -7.73 -42.79 11.73
C SER A 92 -6.91 -41.50 11.84
N VAL A 93 -6.89 -40.84 13.00
CA VAL A 93 -6.10 -39.62 13.30
C VAL A 93 -4.63 -39.84 13.02
N VAL A 94 -4.08 -41.03 13.31
CA VAL A 94 -2.66 -41.36 13.07
C VAL A 94 -2.30 -41.22 11.58
N LYS A 95 -3.24 -41.49 10.67
CA LYS A 95 -3.04 -41.31 9.22
C LYS A 95 -3.19 -39.85 8.78
N ALA A 96 -3.89 -39.02 9.54
CA ALA A 96 -4.05 -37.60 9.28
C ALA A 96 -2.84 -36.77 9.76
N ILE A 97 -2.11 -37.21 10.79
CA ILE A 97 -0.93 -36.50 11.34
C ILE A 97 0.07 -36.10 10.25
N PRO A 98 0.53 -36.99 9.34
CA PRO A 98 1.49 -36.61 8.31
C PRO A 98 0.94 -35.59 7.31
N VAL A 99 -0.37 -35.65 7.01
CA VAL A 99 -1.04 -34.71 6.10
C VAL A 99 -1.09 -33.33 6.72
N ILE A 100 -1.47 -33.24 7.99
CA ILE A 100 -1.55 -31.98 8.74
C ILE A 100 -0.16 -31.39 8.97
N ALA A 101 0.84 -32.21 9.32
CA ALA A 101 2.22 -31.77 9.47
C ALA A 101 2.79 -31.20 8.16
N ARG A 102 2.50 -31.84 7.02
CA ARG A 102 2.87 -31.33 5.69
C ARG A 102 2.21 -29.99 5.40
N GLU A 103 0.94 -29.85 5.72
CA GLU A 103 0.19 -28.62 5.47
C GLU A 103 0.65 -27.47 6.37
N MET A 104 0.89 -27.73 7.67
CA MET A 104 1.49 -26.77 8.59
C MET A 104 2.88 -26.32 8.11
N SER A 105 3.69 -27.25 7.60
CA SER A 105 5.01 -26.94 7.03
C SER A 105 4.89 -26.06 5.78
N ARG A 106 3.90 -26.32 4.91
CA ARG A 106 3.60 -25.50 3.73
C ARG A 106 3.19 -24.08 4.11
N LEU A 107 2.30 -23.93 5.09
CA LEU A 107 1.85 -22.63 5.57
C LEU A 107 2.99 -21.84 6.24
N ASN A 108 3.81 -22.51 7.06
CA ASN A 108 4.98 -21.87 7.69
C ASN A 108 6.00 -21.40 6.66
N TRP A 109 6.25 -22.18 5.62
CA TRP A 109 7.12 -21.78 4.52
C TRP A 109 6.55 -20.57 3.75
N ALA A 110 5.25 -20.60 3.43
CA ALA A 110 4.57 -19.48 2.80
C ALA A 110 4.63 -18.21 3.65
N ARG A 111 4.47 -18.33 4.98
CA ARG A 111 4.62 -17.22 5.93
C ARG A 111 6.01 -16.64 5.91
N ALA A 112 7.04 -17.48 5.96
CA ALA A 112 8.43 -17.04 5.91
C ALA A 112 8.72 -16.26 4.60
N LYS A 113 8.22 -16.76 3.47
CA LYS A 113 8.36 -16.09 2.17
C LYS A 113 7.61 -14.76 2.11
N LEU A 114 6.45 -14.68 2.74
CA LEU A 114 5.69 -13.44 2.82
C LEU A 114 6.41 -12.38 3.66
N MET A 115 6.93 -12.77 4.84
CA MET A 115 7.74 -11.89 5.68
C MET A 115 8.98 -11.38 4.96
N GLU A 116 9.71 -12.25 4.25
CA GLU A 116 10.87 -11.88 3.44
C GLU A 116 10.52 -10.82 2.38
N ARG A 117 9.35 -10.95 1.73
CA ARG A 117 8.88 -9.95 0.75
C ARG A 117 8.51 -8.63 1.43
N MET A 118 7.85 -8.66 2.59
CA MET A 118 7.53 -7.46 3.35
C MET A 118 8.81 -6.72 3.78
N ASP A 119 9.83 -7.44 4.26
CA ASP A 119 11.13 -6.85 4.63
C ASP A 119 11.85 -6.22 3.42
N CYS A 120 11.73 -6.81 2.23
CA CYS A 120 12.22 -6.20 1.00
C CYS A 120 11.49 -4.89 0.68
N GLN A 121 10.17 -4.86 0.78
CA GLN A 121 9.38 -3.64 0.51
C GLN A 121 9.67 -2.54 1.54
N LEU A 122 9.83 -2.88 2.83
CA LEU A 122 10.22 -1.91 3.85
C LEU A 122 11.61 -1.30 3.58
N ARG A 123 12.57 -2.09 3.12
CA ARG A 123 13.92 -1.59 2.74
C ARG A 123 13.86 -0.65 1.54
N LEU A 124 13.02 -0.95 0.54
CA LEU A 124 12.80 -0.05 -0.60
C LEU A 124 12.13 1.24 -0.14
N LEU A 125 11.16 1.16 0.76
CA LEU A 125 10.46 2.31 1.32
C LEU A 125 11.41 3.22 2.12
N HIS A 126 12.31 2.64 2.93
CA HIS A 126 13.41 3.38 3.58
C HIS A 126 14.29 4.11 2.57
N SER A 127 14.70 3.42 1.50
CA SER A 127 15.53 4.01 0.45
C SER A 127 14.84 5.18 -0.25
N CYS A 128 13.53 5.07 -0.48
CA CYS A 128 12.71 6.17 -1.02
C CYS A 128 12.65 7.36 -0.06
N ALA A 129 12.49 7.12 1.25
CA ALA A 129 12.48 8.17 2.27
C ALA A 129 13.79 8.97 2.28
N ASP A 130 14.92 8.26 2.25
CA ASP A 130 16.25 8.88 2.22
C ASP A 130 16.48 9.67 0.93
N ALA A 131 16.03 9.15 -0.22
CA ALA A 131 16.10 9.85 -1.50
C ALA A 131 15.24 11.13 -1.51
N LEU A 132 14.01 11.06 -0.99
CA LEU A 132 13.14 12.23 -0.85
C LEU A 132 13.77 13.29 0.04
N ARG A 133 14.33 12.90 1.18
CA ARG A 133 15.04 13.84 2.06
C ARG A 133 16.19 14.53 1.33
N HIS A 134 16.96 13.79 0.54
CA HIS A 134 18.03 14.38 -0.26
C HIS A 134 17.48 15.38 -1.28
N PHE A 135 16.37 15.08 -1.96
CA PHE A 135 15.75 16.01 -2.91
C PHE A 135 15.21 17.27 -2.24
N VAL A 136 14.63 17.14 -1.04
CA VAL A 136 14.22 18.30 -0.21
C VAL A 136 15.41 19.21 0.07
N GLU A 137 16.54 18.64 0.53
CA GLU A 137 17.75 19.41 0.81
C GLU A 137 18.28 20.12 -0.45
N VAL A 138 18.31 19.42 -1.58
CA VAL A 138 18.76 19.97 -2.88
C VAL A 138 17.84 21.08 -3.38
N ASN A 139 16.53 20.89 -3.33
CA ASN A 139 15.57 21.90 -3.78
C ASN A 139 15.57 23.14 -2.88
N ALA A 140 15.82 22.98 -1.57
CA ALA A 140 16.01 24.08 -0.64
C ALA A 140 17.25 24.93 -1.02
N THR A 141 18.39 24.29 -1.26
CA THR A 141 19.63 24.98 -1.67
C THR A 141 19.45 25.71 -2.99
N LEU A 142 18.82 25.06 -3.98
CA LEU A 142 18.60 25.67 -5.29
C LEU A 142 17.63 26.84 -5.26
N ALA A 143 16.58 26.77 -4.45
CA ALA A 143 15.68 27.90 -4.28
C ALA A 143 16.43 29.15 -3.80
N GLU A 144 17.33 28.98 -2.83
CA GLU A 144 18.13 30.08 -2.30
C GLU A 144 19.15 30.60 -3.32
N GLU A 145 19.85 29.73 -4.04
CA GLU A 145 20.76 30.13 -5.12
C GLU A 145 20.04 30.94 -6.21
N LEU A 146 18.87 30.47 -6.64
CA LEU A 146 18.05 31.15 -7.66
C LEU A 146 17.54 32.52 -7.19
N ARG A 147 17.20 32.65 -5.91
CA ARG A 147 16.82 33.92 -5.30
C ARG A 147 17.99 34.91 -5.31
N MET A 148 19.19 34.45 -4.95
CA MET A 148 20.41 35.26 -5.00
C MET A 148 20.77 35.71 -6.41
N GLU A 149 20.44 34.90 -7.43
CA GLU A 149 20.59 35.24 -8.85
C GLU A 149 19.45 36.11 -9.42
N GLY A 150 18.43 36.43 -8.62
CA GLY A 150 17.28 37.26 -9.03
C GLY A 150 16.23 36.52 -9.88
N VAL A 151 16.25 35.18 -9.89
CA VAL A 151 15.33 34.32 -10.64
C VAL A 151 14.15 33.88 -9.75
N GLU A 152 13.40 34.85 -9.22
CA GLU A 152 12.41 34.62 -8.15
C GLU A 152 11.34 33.59 -8.52
N ARG A 153 10.86 33.60 -9.77
CA ARG A 153 9.83 32.65 -10.22
C ARG A 153 10.29 31.19 -10.11
N LEU A 154 11.54 30.92 -10.48
CA LEU A 154 12.08 29.56 -10.41
C LEU A 154 12.44 29.18 -8.97
N ALA A 155 12.86 30.15 -8.14
CA ALA A 155 13.06 29.94 -6.71
C ALA A 155 11.75 29.47 -6.04
N VAL A 156 10.64 30.16 -6.28
CA VAL A 156 9.31 29.78 -5.77
C VAL A 156 8.88 28.39 -6.26
N ASP A 157 9.13 28.05 -7.52
CA ASP A 157 8.84 26.71 -8.05
C ASP A 157 9.66 25.62 -7.33
N LYS A 158 10.90 25.91 -6.91
CA LYS A 158 11.75 24.97 -6.15
C LYS A 158 11.32 24.84 -4.69
N GLU A 159 10.89 25.92 -4.05
CA GLU A 159 10.33 25.86 -2.70
C GLU A 159 9.05 25.03 -2.66
N LEU A 160 8.16 25.22 -3.64
CA LEU A 160 6.95 24.40 -3.74
C LEU A 160 7.29 22.91 -3.91
N LEU A 161 8.27 22.58 -4.76
CA LEU A 161 8.69 21.18 -4.94
C LEU A 161 9.28 20.60 -3.66
N MET A 162 10.13 21.36 -2.97
CA MET A 162 10.69 20.99 -1.66
C MET A 162 9.58 20.69 -0.64
N GLU A 163 8.56 21.55 -0.53
CA GLU A 163 7.43 21.35 0.38
C GLU A 163 6.65 20.08 0.06
N MET A 164 6.41 19.81 -1.23
CA MET A 164 5.72 18.60 -1.68
C MET A 164 6.52 17.34 -1.35
N GLU A 165 7.81 17.31 -1.68
CA GLU A 165 8.71 16.18 -1.38
C GLU A 165 8.83 15.94 0.13
N ARG A 166 8.90 17.01 0.93
CA ARG A 166 8.92 16.92 2.40
C ARG A 166 7.61 16.37 2.94
N GLY A 167 6.48 16.77 2.38
CA GLY A 167 5.18 16.22 2.72
C GLY A 167 5.09 14.72 2.46
N ILE A 168 5.62 14.26 1.32
CA ILE A 168 5.68 12.83 0.98
C ILE A 168 6.64 12.10 1.93
N GLU A 169 7.83 12.64 2.17
CA GLU A 169 8.85 12.06 3.05
C GLU A 169 8.31 11.83 4.47
N LEU A 170 7.62 12.82 5.04
CA LEU A 170 7.01 12.71 6.36
C LEU A 170 5.91 11.65 6.43
N ARG A 171 5.15 11.44 5.34
CA ARG A 171 4.16 10.35 5.27
C ARG A 171 4.85 9.00 5.21
N VAL A 172 5.87 8.86 4.36
CA VAL A 172 6.67 7.63 4.25
C VAL A 172 7.31 7.27 5.58
N ARG A 173 7.88 8.24 6.31
CA ARG A 173 8.47 7.98 7.63
C ARG A 173 7.44 7.55 8.67
N ARG A 174 6.28 8.20 8.71
CA ARG A 174 5.18 7.76 9.59
C ARG A 174 4.77 6.32 9.33
N VAL A 175 4.72 5.92 8.07
CA VAL A 175 4.49 4.52 7.70
C VAL A 175 5.57 3.60 8.26
N LEU A 176 6.85 3.97 8.08
CA LEU A 176 7.99 3.18 8.58
C LEU A 176 8.06 3.10 10.12
N GLU A 177 7.62 4.14 10.81
CA GLU A 177 7.55 4.21 12.27
C GLU A 177 6.35 3.47 12.87
N GLY A 178 5.42 2.99 12.04
CA GLY A 178 4.18 2.36 12.50
C GLY A 178 3.13 3.34 13.02
N SER A 179 3.32 4.64 12.79
CA SER A 179 2.48 5.75 13.26
C SER A 179 1.55 6.22 12.14
N PHE A 180 0.65 5.34 11.68
CA PHE A 180 -0.40 5.67 10.71
C PHE A 180 -1.77 5.68 11.39
N ASP A 181 -2.16 6.83 11.94
CA ASP A 181 -3.55 7.10 12.29
C ASP A 181 -4.37 7.24 11.00
N VAL A 182 -5.21 6.25 10.73
CA VAL A 182 -6.25 6.31 9.69
C VAL A 182 -7.54 6.95 10.24
N SER A 183 -7.60 7.21 11.54
CA SER A 183 -8.69 7.95 12.19
C SER A 183 -8.53 9.44 11.94
N GLY A 184 -9.03 9.88 10.78
CA GLY A 184 -9.54 11.23 10.67
C GLY A 184 -10.77 11.36 11.57
N GLU A 185 -10.59 11.98 12.74
CA GLU A 185 -11.64 12.80 13.33
C GLU A 185 -11.07 14.20 13.54
N PRO A 186 -11.92 15.24 13.36
CA PRO A 186 -11.52 16.62 13.05
C PRO A 186 -10.68 17.32 14.12
#